data_AF-A0A6B1E4H3-F1
#
_entry.id   AF-A0A6B1E4H3-F1
#
_cell.length_a   1.000
_cell.length_b   1.000
_cell.length_c   1.000
_cell.angle_alpha   90.00
_cell.angle_beta   90.00
_cell.angle_gamma   90.00
#
_symmetry.space_group_name_H-M   'P 1'
#
loop_
_entity.id
_entity.type
_entity.pdbx_description
1 polymer ?
#
loop_
_entity_poly.entity_id
_entity_poly.type
_entity_poly.pdbx_seq_one_letter_code
_entity_poly.pdbx_strand_id
1 'polypeptide(L)' 'MEGPVAKIIMLAAAIAITAGVVLFAWTAVGENTPSDVTPDDVSVIRNEALCTAAGGTWASSSKTCS' A
#
# COMPACT_ATOMS: atom_id res chain seq x y z
N MET A 1 -23.26 -31.04 -11.36
CA MET A 1 -22.34 -29.90 -11.46
C MET A 1 -21.17 -30.21 -10.54
N GLU A 2 -20.04 -30.70 -11.05
CA GLU A 2 -18.76 -30.83 -10.30
C GLU A 2 -17.71 -31.51 -11.21
N GLY A 3 -17.55 -31.00 -12.44
CA GLY A 3 -16.46 -31.45 -13.30
C GLY A 3 -15.13 -30.88 -12.77
N PRO A 4 -14.04 -31.67 -12.70
CA PRO A 4 -12.69 -31.18 -12.35
C PRO A 4 -12.28 -29.94 -13.13
N VAL A 5 -12.74 -29.85 -14.38
CA VAL A 5 -12.56 -28.71 -15.30
C VAL A 5 -13.11 -27.40 -14.72
N ALA A 6 -14.29 -27.41 -14.11
CA ALA A 6 -14.88 -26.19 -13.53
C ALA A 6 -14.09 -25.69 -12.31
N LYS A 7 -13.51 -26.60 -11.53
CA LYS A 7 -12.63 -26.26 -10.38
C LYS A 7 -11.32 -25.62 -10.86
N ILE A 8 -10.74 -26.13 -11.95
CA ILE A 8 -9.52 -25.57 -12.55
C ILE A 8 -9.77 -24.17 -13.14
N ILE A 9 -10.89 -23.96 -13.82
CA ILE A 9 -11.25 -22.65 -14.38
C ILE A 9 -11.47 -21.62 -13.26
N MET A 10 -12.17 -22.00 -12.20
CA MET A 10 -12.36 -21.15 -11.01
C MET A 10 -11.02 -20.79 -10.35
N LEU A 11 -10.10 -21.75 -10.23
CA LEU A 11 -8.77 -21.52 -9.68
C LEU A 11 -7.95 -20.55 -10.53
N ALA A 12 -7.97 -20.73 -11.86
CA ALA A 12 -7.28 -19.85 -12.79
C ALA A 12 -7.85 -18.42 -12.75
N ALA A 13 -9.18 -18.28 -12.67
CA ALA A 13 -9.83 -16.99 -12.53
C ALA A 13 -9.45 -16.29 -11.22
N ALA A 14 -9.41 -17.02 -10.10
CA ALA A 14 -8.98 -16.46 -8.82
C ALA A 14 -7.53 -15.96 -8.87
N ILE A 15 -6.61 -16.72 -9.47
CA ILE A 15 -5.22 -16.31 -9.64
C ILE A 15 -5.11 -15.04 -10.49
N ALA A 16 -5.84 -14.97 -11.61
CA ALA A 16 -5.83 -13.81 -12.50
C ALA A 16 -6.34 -12.54 -11.80
N ILE A 17 -7.43 -12.64 -11.03
CA ILE A 17 -7.98 -11.51 -10.27
C ILE A 17 -6.97 -11.06 -9.21
N THR A 18 -6.35 -12.00 -8.50
CA THR A 18 -5.37 -11.68 -7.44
C THR A 18 -4.15 -10.97 -8.03
N ALA A 19 -3.63 -11.45 -9.16
CA ALA A 19 -2.53 -10.79 -9.87
C ALA A 19 -2.90 -9.37 -10.34
N GLY A 20 -4.12 -9.17 -10.84
CA GLY A 20 -4.63 -7.86 -11.23
C GLY A 20 -4.69 -6.87 -10.05
N VAL A 21 -5.21 -7.33 -8.90
CA VAL A 21 -5.26 -6.50 -7.67
C VAL A 21 -3.86 -6.15 -7.18
N VAL A 22 -2.92 -7.10 -7.21
CA VAL A 22 -1.53 -6.85 -6.81
C VAL A 22 -0.87 -5.82 -7.73
N LEU A 23 -1.00 -5.97 -9.04
CA LEU A 23 -0.44 -5.00 -10.01
C LEU A 23 -1.05 -3.60 -9.82
N PHE A 24 -2.36 -3.51 -9.63
CA PHE A 24 -3.04 -2.24 -9.36
C PHE A 24 -2.59 -1.60 -8.03
N ALA A 25 -2.42 -2.41 -6.98
CA ALA A 25 -1.90 -1.93 -5.71
C ALA A 25 -0.45 -1.42 -5.85
N TRP A 26 0.39 -2.10 -6.65
CA TRP A 26 1.76 -1.65 -6.93
C TRP A 26 1.80 -0.34 -7.72
N THR A 27 0.91 -0.14 -8.70
CA THR A 27 0.84 1.15 -9.42
C THR A 27 0.37 2.27 -8.50
N ALA A 28 -0.67 2.02 -7.69
CA ALA A 28 -1.16 2.99 -6.73
C ALA A 28 -0.10 3.34 -5.68
N VAL A 29 0.62 2.35 -5.16
CA VAL A 29 1.74 2.59 -4.23
C VAL A 29 2.86 3.34 -4.94
N GLY A 30 3.28 2.93 -6.14
CA GLY A 30 4.37 3.58 -6.88
C GLY A 30 4.09 5.04 -7.23
N GLU A 31 2.87 5.35 -7.68
CA GLU A 31 2.44 6.72 -7.98
C GLU A 31 2.32 7.60 -6.72
N ASN A 32 2.06 6.98 -5.57
CA ASN A 32 1.95 7.68 -4.28
C ASN A 32 3.21 7.53 -3.42
N THR A 33 4.27 6.87 -3.91
CA THR A 33 5.56 6.81 -3.23
C THR A 33 6.29 8.08 -3.62
N PRO A 34 6.50 9.01 -2.68
CA PRO A 34 7.10 10.27 -3.01
C PRO A 34 8.54 10.04 -3.50
N SER A 35 8.82 10.53 -4.71
CA SER A 35 10.00 10.17 -5.53
C SER A 35 11.34 10.62 -4.93
N ASP A 36 11.31 11.58 -4.00
CA ASP A 36 12.47 12.33 -3.53
C ASP A 36 12.61 12.35 -2.00
N VAL A 37 12.07 11.34 -1.31
CA VAL A 37 12.15 11.26 0.14
C VAL A 37 13.19 10.22 0.50
N THR A 38 14.28 10.67 1.14
CA THR A 38 15.14 9.74 1.85
C THR A 38 14.26 9.01 2.86
N PRO A 39 14.36 7.68 3.00
CA PRO A 39 13.46 6.90 3.87
C PRO A 39 13.47 7.33 5.35
N ASP A 40 14.39 8.22 5.72
CA ASP A 40 14.54 8.81 7.05
C ASP A 40 13.83 10.16 7.23
N ASP A 41 13.29 10.76 6.17
CA ASP A 41 12.60 12.06 6.27
C ASP A 41 11.14 11.86 6.73
N VAL A 42 10.98 11.64 8.03
CA VAL A 42 9.68 11.53 8.70
C VAL A 42 8.80 12.77 8.48
N SER A 43 9.35 13.89 8.00
CA SER A 43 8.60 15.14 7.79
C SER A 43 7.52 15.09 6.72
N VAL A 44 7.55 14.07 5.85
CA VAL A 44 6.47 13.82 4.88
C VAL A 44 5.25 13.13 5.50
N ILE A 45 5.38 12.60 6.72
CA ILE A 45 4.27 11.96 7.41
C ILE A 45 3.28 13.05 7.86
N ARG A 46 2.06 12.99 7.32
CA ARG A 46 0.93 13.91 7.61
C ARG A 46 -0.15 13.27 8.50
N ASN A 47 0.18 12.16 9.15
CA ASN A 47 -0.71 11.45 10.07
C ASN A 47 -0.01 11.22 11.41
N GLU A 48 -0.65 11.61 12.50
CA GLU A 48 -0.12 11.54 13.86
C GLU A 48 0.22 10.11 14.31
N ALA A 49 -0.63 9.14 13.97
CA ALA A 49 -0.41 7.74 14.33
C ALA A 49 0.78 7.15 13.58
N LEU A 50 0.91 7.48 12.28
CA LEU A 50 2.06 7.07 11.48
C LEU A 50 3.36 7.74 11.96
N CYS A 51 3.29 9.00 12.37
CA CYS A 51 4.45 9.74 12.89
C CYS A 51 4.98 9.11 14.18
N THR A 52 4.07 8.80 15.10
CA THR A 52 4.42 8.14 16.37
C THR A 52 4.99 6.75 16.13
N ALA A 53 4.43 5.99 15.19
CA ALA A 53 4.93 4.66 14.82
C ALA A 53 6.33 4.70 14.18
N ALA A 54 6.67 5.78 13.48
CA ALA A 54 8.00 6.02 12.91
C ALA A 54 9.02 6.57 13.93
N GLY A 55 8.60 6.79 15.19
CA GLY A 55 9.46 7.36 16.24
C GLY A 55 9.68 8.87 16.14
N GLY A 56 8.90 9.57 15.31
CA GLY A 56 8.94 11.03 15.17
C GLY A 56 8.06 11.75 16.20
N THR A 57 8.26 13.06 16.30
CA THR A 57 7.46 13.96 17.13
C THR A 57 6.41 14.67 16.27
N TRP A 58 5.14 14.60 16.68
CA TRP A 58 4.04 15.23 15.95
C TRP A 58 3.82 16.68 16.37
N ALA A 59 3.91 17.60 15.40
CA ALA A 59 3.58 19.01 15.60
C ALA A 59 2.12 19.27 15.21
N SER A 60 1.22 19.29 16.20
CA SER A 60 -0.22 19.43 16.01
C SER A 60 -0.66 20.74 15.31
N SER A 61 0.14 21.81 15.43
CA SER A 61 -0.11 23.13 14.85
C SER A 61 0.16 23.17 13.34
N SER A 62 1.25 22.55 12.89
CA SER A 62 1.65 22.49 11.48
C SER A 62 1.20 21.20 10.78
N LYS A 63 0.61 20.24 11.52
CA LYS A 63 0.23 18.91 11.02
C LYS A 63 1.39 18.20 10.33
N THR A 64 2.58 18.35 10.91
CA THR A 64 3.82 17.78 10.39
C THR A 64 4.47 16.88 11.44
N CYS A 65 5.08 15.80 10.97
CA CYS A 65 5.99 14.99 11.78
C CYS A 65 7.41 15.55 11.68
N SER A 66 8.27 15.30 12.67
CA SER A 66 9.67 15.75 12.72
C SER A 66 10.51 14.82 13.57
#